data_AF-A0A1U8MGK6-F1
#
_entry.id   AF-A0A1U8MGK6-F1
#
_cell.length_a   1.000
_cell.length_b   1.000
_cell.length_c   1.000
_cell.angle_alpha   90.00
_cell.angle_beta   90.00
_cell.angle_gamma   90.00
#
_symmetry.space_group_name_H-M   'P 1'
#
loop_
_entity.id
_entity.type
_entity.pdbx_description
1 polymer ?
#
loop_
_entity_poly.entity_id
_entity_poly.type
_entity_poly.pdbx_seq_one_letter_code
_entity_poly.pdbx_strand_id
1 'polypeptide(L)'
;MAISLKSTAAGLFQLKNHNTHSPSRFPSFKPLVSTKRFTPMAALATSQTLGISETFSKLKNQGKVAFIPYITAGDPDLSTTAEALKVLDSCGSDIIELGVPYSDPLADGPVIQAAATRSLARGTNLNAILSMLKEVAPQLSCPIALFAYYNPILKRGVEKFMSTVRDVGIQGLVVPDVPLEETELLSREALKNKIELVMLTTPTTPTDRMKAIVEAAEGFVYLVSSVGVTGARASVSDRVQTLLAEIKEVTTKPVAVGFGISKPEHVKQ
;
A
#
# COMPACT_ATOMS: atom_id res chain seq x y z
N MET A 1 -39.79 -38.86 -11.17
CA MET A 1 -40.66 -39.36 -10.08
C MET A 1 -39.95 -39.05 -8.78
N ALA A 2 -40.53 -38.45 -7.74
CA ALA A 2 -41.84 -37.81 -7.52
C ALA A 2 -41.57 -36.49 -6.73
N ILE A 3 -42.30 -35.37 -6.86
CA ILE A 3 -43.70 -35.11 -6.43
C ILE A 3 -43.86 -35.51 -4.94
N SER A 4 -44.13 -34.61 -3.98
CA SER A 4 -45.36 -33.81 -3.89
C SER A 4 -45.32 -32.65 -2.86
N LEU A 5 -45.81 -31.45 -3.24
CA LEU A 5 -46.76 -30.53 -2.52
C LEU A 5 -46.52 -30.15 -1.02
N LYS A 6 -46.96 -28.99 -0.46
CA LYS A 6 -47.71 -27.80 -0.93
C LYS A 6 -47.64 -26.65 0.10
N SER A 7 -47.78 -25.39 -0.36
CA SER A 7 -48.57 -24.27 0.25
C SER A 7 -48.27 -23.80 1.70
N THR A 8 -48.50 -22.56 2.14
CA THR A 8 -49.33 -21.45 1.61
C THR A 8 -48.69 -20.10 2.00
N ALA A 9 -49.06 -19.01 1.32
CA ALA A 9 -48.59 -17.65 1.61
C ALA A 9 -49.75 -16.63 1.64
N ALA A 10 -49.43 -15.43 2.17
CA ALA A 10 -50.18 -14.18 2.12
C ALA A 10 -51.52 -14.08 2.88
N GLY A 11 -51.58 -13.09 3.78
CA GLY A 11 -52.81 -12.45 4.23
C GLY A 11 -52.61 -10.93 4.22
N LEU A 12 -53.31 -10.21 3.34
CA LEU A 12 -53.38 -8.75 3.36
C LEU A 12 -54.53 -8.32 4.29
N PHE A 13 -54.38 -7.20 4.99
CA PHE A 13 -55.52 -6.39 5.43
C PHE A 13 -55.20 -4.89 5.32
N GLN A 14 -56.24 -4.08 5.08
CA GLN A 14 -56.11 -2.68 4.67
C GLN A 14 -56.29 -1.66 5.80
N LEU A 15 -55.67 -0.49 5.57
CA LEU A 15 -56.15 0.88 5.83
C LEU A 15 -57.28 1.10 6.85
N LYS A 16 -57.06 2.07 7.74
CA LYS A 16 -58.06 3.13 8.00
C LYS A 16 -57.42 4.42 8.53
N ASN A 17 -57.50 5.49 7.72
CA ASN A 17 -57.36 6.86 8.22
C ASN A 17 -58.71 7.34 8.77
N HIS A 18 -58.70 8.13 9.84
CA HIS A 18 -59.76 9.08 10.15
C HIS A 18 -59.15 10.39 10.66
N ASN A 19 -59.95 11.46 10.67
CA ASN A 19 -59.53 12.87 10.68
C ASN A 19 -60.41 13.69 11.64
N THR A 20 -60.10 14.99 11.84
CA THR A 20 -60.80 15.98 12.72
C THR A 20 -60.55 15.73 14.22
N HIS A 21 -60.55 16.69 15.16
CA HIS A 21 -60.78 18.17 15.23
C HIS A 21 -60.08 18.68 16.53
N SER A 22 -59.86 19.97 16.88
CA SER A 22 -60.12 21.33 16.35
C SER A 22 -59.08 22.33 16.99
N PRO A 23 -59.04 23.65 16.69
CA PRO A 23 -57.88 24.51 17.02
C PRO A 23 -57.98 25.31 18.35
N SER A 24 -56.82 25.69 18.91
CA SER A 24 -56.67 26.69 19.98
C SER A 24 -55.63 27.76 19.62
N ARG A 25 -55.85 29.02 20.08
CA ARG A 25 -55.02 30.19 19.74
C ARG A 25 -53.91 30.42 20.77
N PHE A 26 -52.67 30.64 20.31
CA PHE A 26 -51.62 31.39 21.04
C PHE A 26 -50.74 32.17 20.02
N PRO A 27 -49.97 33.22 20.44
CA PRO A 27 -49.67 34.37 19.59
C PRO A 27 -48.50 34.18 18.59
N SER A 28 -48.51 35.02 17.55
CA SER A 28 -47.54 35.00 16.46
C SER A 28 -46.17 35.56 16.85
N PHE A 29 -45.21 34.68 17.13
CA PHE A 29 -43.79 35.02 17.04
C PHE A 29 -43.33 34.97 15.58
N LYS A 30 -42.71 36.03 15.08
CA LYS A 30 -41.99 36.03 13.79
C LYS A 30 -40.54 35.59 14.03
N PRO A 31 -40.08 34.45 13.48
CA PRO A 31 -38.66 34.12 13.48
C PRO A 31 -37.97 34.94 12.38
N LEU A 32 -36.95 35.74 12.75
CA LEU A 32 -36.14 36.47 11.77
C LEU A 32 -35.11 35.51 11.14
N VAL A 33 -35.56 34.65 10.21
CA VAL A 33 -34.68 33.65 9.57
C VAL A 33 -33.73 34.34 8.59
N SER A 34 -32.54 34.70 9.09
CA SER A 34 -31.42 35.12 8.24
C SER A 34 -30.92 33.92 7.45
N THR A 35 -31.32 33.82 6.18
CA THR A 35 -30.92 32.74 5.26
C THR A 35 -29.48 32.94 4.77
N LYS A 36 -28.51 32.83 5.69
CA LYS A 36 -27.10 32.64 5.32
C LYS A 36 -26.97 31.33 4.54
N ARG A 37 -26.84 31.44 3.22
CA ARG A 37 -26.45 30.32 2.35
C ARG A 37 -25.08 29.80 2.79
N PHE A 38 -25.06 28.65 3.45
CA PHE A 38 -23.84 27.87 3.59
C PHE A 38 -23.49 27.29 2.22
N THR A 39 -22.53 27.92 1.53
CA THR A 39 -21.83 27.30 0.40
C THR A 39 -20.75 26.37 0.94
N PRO A 40 -20.87 25.04 0.78
CA PRO A 40 -19.81 24.11 1.15
C PRO A 40 -18.70 24.14 0.08
N MET A 41 -17.95 25.24 -0.01
CA MET A 41 -16.62 25.23 -0.60
C MET A 41 -15.62 24.67 0.42
N ALA A 42 -15.79 23.39 0.73
CA ALA A 42 -14.65 22.57 1.10
C ALA A 42 -13.77 22.51 -0.14
N ALA A 43 -12.77 23.39 -0.21
CA ALA A 43 -11.70 23.22 -1.17
C ALA A 43 -11.09 21.84 -0.91
N LEU A 44 -11.10 20.97 -1.93
CA LEU A 44 -10.31 19.75 -1.92
C LEU A 44 -8.85 20.19 -1.90
N ALA A 45 -8.32 20.34 -0.68
CA ALA A 45 -6.90 20.36 -0.43
C ALA A 45 -6.39 18.97 -0.83
N THR A 46 -5.99 18.85 -2.09
CA THR A 46 -5.22 17.72 -2.59
C THR A 46 -3.88 17.74 -1.87
N SER A 47 -3.87 17.20 -0.65
CA SER A 47 -2.65 16.95 0.10
C SER A 47 -1.79 16.07 -0.79
N GLN A 48 -0.68 16.62 -1.30
CA GLN A 48 0.24 15.83 -2.09
C GLN A 48 0.82 14.76 -1.16
N THR A 49 0.45 13.50 -1.42
CA THR A 49 0.94 12.33 -0.69
C THR A 49 2.46 12.32 -0.79
N LEU A 50 3.13 12.46 0.36
CA LEU A 50 4.56 12.79 0.47
C LEU A 50 5.43 11.80 -0.30
N GLY A 51 6.62 12.25 -0.72
CA GLY A 51 7.64 11.32 -1.24
C GLY A 51 8.07 10.29 -0.19
N ILE A 52 8.69 9.18 -0.60
CA ILE A 52 9.25 8.19 0.32
C ILE A 52 10.46 8.79 1.05
N SER A 53 11.40 9.40 0.31
CA SER A 53 12.53 10.17 0.87
C SER A 53 12.07 11.29 1.81
N GLU A 54 10.98 11.96 1.46
CA GLU A 54 10.37 13.03 2.27
C GLU A 54 9.75 12.49 3.56
N THR A 55 9.05 11.36 3.48
CA THR A 55 8.47 10.65 4.62
C THR A 55 9.55 10.22 5.61
N PHE A 56 10.63 9.58 5.15
CA PHE A 56 11.77 9.25 6.00
C PHE A 56 12.45 10.50 6.60
N SER A 57 12.56 11.59 5.84
CA SER A 57 13.13 12.85 6.34
C SER A 57 12.26 13.48 7.45
N LYS A 58 10.95 13.49 7.26
CA LYS A 58 9.95 13.91 8.25
C LYS A 58 10.00 13.08 9.53
N LEU A 59 10.16 11.75 9.42
CA LEU A 59 10.26 10.84 10.56
C LEU A 59 11.58 10.98 11.32
N LYS A 60 12.70 11.10 10.59
CA LYS A 60 14.02 11.38 11.16
C LYS A 60 14.02 12.67 11.99
N ASN A 61 13.38 13.73 11.47
CA ASN A 61 13.20 15.00 12.18
C ASN A 61 12.27 14.90 13.42
N GLN A 62 11.45 13.84 13.53
CA GLN A 62 10.62 13.53 14.70
C GLN A 62 11.26 12.50 15.65
N GLY A 63 12.46 12.00 15.34
CA GLY A 63 13.09 10.91 16.11
C GLY A 63 12.36 9.56 16.00
N LYS A 64 11.64 9.32 14.90
CA LYS A 64 10.83 8.11 14.67
C LYS A 64 11.47 7.15 13.69
N VAL A 65 11.16 5.86 13.87
CA VAL A 65 11.38 4.78 12.90
C VAL A 65 10.11 4.62 12.06
N ALA A 66 10.25 4.32 10.76
CA ALA A 66 9.11 4.13 9.86
C ALA A 66 8.49 2.73 10.01
N PHE A 67 7.16 2.64 10.00
CA PHE A 67 6.43 1.38 9.88
C PHE A 67 5.93 1.17 8.44
N ILE A 68 6.34 0.05 7.83
CA ILE A 68 6.08 -0.29 6.43
C ILE A 68 5.41 -1.67 6.34
N PRO A 69 4.06 -1.75 6.37
CA PRO A 69 3.36 -3.02 6.13
C PRO A 69 3.36 -3.39 4.64
N TYR A 70 3.55 -4.68 4.39
CA TYR A 70 3.36 -5.30 3.07
C TYR A 70 1.99 -6.01 2.99
N ILE A 71 1.26 -5.83 1.89
CA ILE A 71 0.12 -6.69 1.52
C ILE A 71 0.17 -7.09 0.04
N THR A 72 -0.34 -8.28 -0.28
CA THR A 72 -0.47 -8.73 -1.68
C THR A 72 -1.78 -8.22 -2.29
N ALA A 73 -1.68 -7.51 -3.41
CA ALA A 73 -2.83 -6.97 -4.12
C ALA A 73 -3.76 -8.09 -4.61
N GLY A 74 -5.04 -7.96 -4.31
CA GLY A 74 -6.07 -8.92 -4.70
C GLY A 74 -6.17 -10.16 -3.82
N ASP A 75 -5.53 -10.20 -2.65
CA ASP A 75 -5.78 -11.22 -1.62
C ASP A 75 -6.59 -10.64 -0.45
N PRO A 76 -7.78 -11.17 -0.11
CA PRO A 76 -8.54 -12.17 -0.88
C PRO A 76 -9.11 -11.61 -2.19
N ASP A 77 -9.32 -10.30 -2.33
CA ASP A 77 -9.69 -9.61 -3.57
C ASP A 77 -9.35 -8.10 -3.54
N LEU A 78 -9.50 -7.44 -4.70
CA LEU A 78 -9.14 -6.03 -4.88
C LEU A 78 -10.04 -5.07 -4.10
N SER A 79 -11.30 -5.43 -3.82
CA SER A 79 -12.18 -4.62 -2.94
C SER A 79 -11.70 -4.68 -1.50
N THR A 80 -11.34 -5.87 -1.03
CA THR A 80 -10.71 -6.05 0.29
C THR A 80 -9.34 -5.37 0.36
N THR A 81 -8.56 -5.38 -0.73
CA THR A 81 -7.29 -4.64 -0.83
C THR A 81 -7.51 -3.13 -0.71
N ALA A 82 -8.50 -2.58 -1.40
CA ALA A 82 -8.83 -1.15 -1.37
C ALA A 82 -9.16 -0.65 0.05
N GLU A 83 -9.95 -1.42 0.81
CA GLU A 83 -10.25 -1.07 2.20
C GLU A 83 -9.06 -1.35 3.13
N ALA A 84 -8.28 -2.41 2.89
CA ALA A 84 -7.06 -2.68 3.67
C ALA A 84 -6.04 -1.55 3.56
N LEU A 85 -5.83 -0.97 2.37
CA LEU A 85 -4.95 0.20 2.17
C LEU A 85 -5.39 1.40 3.03
N LYS A 86 -6.69 1.72 3.04
CA LYS A 86 -7.27 2.80 3.86
C LYS A 86 -7.12 2.53 5.35
N VAL A 87 -7.36 1.29 5.78
CA VAL A 87 -7.19 0.88 7.18
C VAL A 87 -5.73 1.05 7.60
N LEU A 88 -4.77 0.57 6.81
CA LEU A 88 -3.33 0.69 7.09
C LEU A 88 -2.88 2.16 7.19
N ASP A 89 -3.30 3.02 6.26
CA ASP A 89 -3.05 4.48 6.31
C ASP A 89 -3.66 5.11 7.57
N SER A 90 -4.94 4.84 7.86
CA SER A 90 -5.64 5.36 9.04
C SER A 90 -5.06 4.87 10.38
N CYS A 91 -4.42 3.70 10.39
CA CYS A 91 -3.69 3.15 11.55
C CYS A 91 -2.29 3.75 11.72
N GLY A 92 -1.85 4.67 10.85
CA GLY A 92 -0.56 5.34 10.94
C GLY A 92 0.60 4.55 10.33
N SER A 93 0.36 3.86 9.21
CA SER A 93 1.46 3.35 8.38
C SER A 93 2.19 4.52 7.72
N ASP A 94 3.52 4.49 7.71
CA ASP A 94 4.31 5.59 7.14
C ASP A 94 4.46 5.46 5.62
N ILE A 95 4.58 4.22 5.12
CA ILE A 95 4.65 3.83 3.71
C ILE A 95 3.92 2.49 3.61
N ILE A 96 3.16 2.21 2.55
CA ILE A 96 2.59 0.86 2.33
C ILE A 96 3.29 0.18 1.15
N GLU A 97 3.75 -1.06 1.36
CA GLU A 97 4.22 -1.92 0.28
C GLU A 97 3.06 -2.76 -0.30
N LEU A 98 2.81 -2.62 -1.60
CA LEU A 98 1.76 -3.34 -2.30
C LEU A 98 2.36 -4.33 -3.31
N GLY A 99 2.30 -5.62 -2.99
CA GLY A 99 2.78 -6.71 -3.83
C GLY A 99 1.86 -6.98 -5.03
N VAL A 100 2.39 -6.85 -6.24
CA VAL A 100 1.76 -7.38 -7.46
C VAL A 100 1.92 -8.90 -7.44
N PRO A 101 0.81 -9.68 -7.42
CA PRO A 101 0.87 -11.14 -7.36
C PRO A 101 1.48 -11.68 -8.67
N TYR A 102 2.40 -12.63 -8.53
CA TYR A 102 3.17 -13.19 -9.62
C TYR A 102 3.17 -14.73 -9.56
N SER A 103 3.28 -15.38 -10.72
CA SER A 103 3.19 -16.85 -10.85
C SER A 103 4.44 -17.57 -10.33
N ASP A 104 5.60 -16.94 -10.48
CA ASP A 104 6.91 -17.55 -10.22
C ASP A 104 7.73 -16.68 -9.23
N PRO A 105 7.22 -16.40 -8.00
CA PRO A 105 7.78 -15.38 -7.13
C PRO A 105 8.99 -15.90 -6.32
N LEU A 106 10.16 -15.89 -6.96
CA LEU A 106 11.40 -16.52 -6.45
C LEU A 106 11.92 -15.98 -5.11
N ALA A 107 11.59 -14.73 -4.74
CA ALA A 107 12.02 -14.12 -3.48
C ALA A 107 11.01 -14.29 -2.33
N ASP A 108 9.77 -14.64 -2.65
CA ASP A 108 8.68 -14.77 -1.68
C ASP A 108 8.64 -16.15 -1.04
N GLY A 109 8.35 -16.20 0.25
CA GLY A 109 8.14 -17.42 1.01
C GLY A 109 6.67 -17.83 1.09
N PRO A 110 6.38 -18.97 1.74
CA PRO A 110 5.13 -19.71 1.56
C PRO A 110 3.86 -18.90 1.91
N VAL A 111 3.94 -17.92 2.81
CA VAL A 111 2.79 -17.07 3.17
C VAL A 111 2.42 -16.12 2.02
N ILE A 112 3.40 -15.45 1.41
CA ILE A 112 3.18 -14.52 0.30
C ILE A 112 2.92 -15.30 -1.00
N GLN A 113 3.60 -16.42 -1.22
CA GLN A 113 3.27 -17.36 -2.30
C GLN A 113 1.78 -17.77 -2.25
N ALA A 114 1.28 -18.16 -1.08
CA ALA A 114 -0.13 -18.53 -0.92
C ALA A 114 -1.10 -17.35 -1.14
N ALA A 115 -0.72 -16.12 -0.76
CA ALA A 115 -1.50 -14.91 -1.04
C ALA A 115 -1.54 -14.61 -2.55
N ALA A 116 -0.40 -14.65 -3.23
CA ALA A 116 -0.31 -14.52 -4.68
C ALA A 116 -1.13 -15.61 -5.40
N THR A 117 -1.07 -16.87 -4.95
CA THR A 117 -1.89 -17.96 -5.49
C THR A 117 -3.39 -17.69 -5.36
N ARG A 118 -3.88 -17.25 -4.19
CA ARG A 118 -5.30 -16.90 -3.99
C ARG A 118 -5.73 -15.74 -4.90
N SER A 119 -4.90 -14.71 -5.00
CA SER A 119 -5.16 -13.53 -5.82
C SER A 119 -5.21 -13.86 -7.33
N LEU A 120 -4.24 -14.62 -7.84
CA LEU A 120 -4.20 -15.07 -9.23
C LEU A 120 -5.37 -16.01 -9.57
N ALA A 121 -5.74 -16.91 -8.65
CA ALA A 121 -6.89 -17.81 -8.82
C ALA A 121 -8.24 -17.07 -8.96
N ARG A 122 -8.33 -15.81 -8.51
CA ARG A 122 -9.50 -14.93 -8.70
C ARG A 122 -9.34 -13.95 -9.87
N GLY A 123 -8.31 -14.12 -10.70
CA GLY A 123 -8.11 -13.34 -11.94
C GLY A 123 -7.46 -11.97 -11.73
N THR A 124 -6.92 -11.68 -10.54
CA THR A 124 -6.19 -10.44 -10.27
C THR A 124 -5.02 -10.29 -11.24
N ASN A 125 -4.86 -9.09 -11.78
CA ASN A 125 -3.83 -8.77 -12.77
C ASN A 125 -3.45 -7.28 -12.68
N LEU A 126 -2.28 -6.94 -13.24
CA LEU A 126 -1.72 -5.58 -13.15
C LEU A 126 -2.65 -4.47 -13.64
N ASN A 127 -3.51 -4.69 -14.65
CA ASN A 127 -4.47 -3.65 -15.06
C ASN A 127 -5.53 -3.40 -13.99
N ALA A 128 -6.09 -4.46 -13.39
CA ALA A 128 -7.10 -4.35 -12.34
C ALA A 128 -6.53 -3.71 -11.06
N ILE A 129 -5.27 -4.02 -10.71
CA ILE A 129 -4.55 -3.41 -9.58
C ILE A 129 -4.35 -1.90 -9.82
N LEU A 130 -3.88 -1.52 -11.01
CA LEU A 130 -3.66 -0.11 -11.36
C LEU A 130 -4.98 0.70 -11.43
N SER A 131 -6.08 0.09 -11.88
CA SER A 131 -7.41 0.72 -11.82
C SER A 131 -7.86 0.97 -10.37
N MET A 132 -7.72 -0.02 -9.48
CA MET A 132 -8.03 0.13 -8.06
C MET A 132 -7.15 1.21 -7.39
N LEU A 133 -5.84 1.19 -7.66
CA LEU A 133 -4.91 2.21 -7.17
C LEU A 133 -5.30 3.63 -7.60
N LYS A 134 -5.74 3.81 -8.85
CA LYS A 134 -6.18 5.11 -9.37
C LYS A 134 -7.34 5.72 -8.59
N GLU A 135 -8.21 4.87 -8.04
CA GLU A 135 -9.34 5.28 -7.20
C GLU A 135 -8.94 5.47 -5.73
N VAL A 136 -8.05 4.61 -5.20
CA VAL A 136 -7.71 4.55 -3.77
C VAL A 136 -6.54 5.44 -3.37
N ALA A 137 -5.45 5.51 -4.14
CA ALA A 137 -4.25 6.27 -3.77
C ALA A 137 -4.51 7.76 -3.48
N PRO A 138 -5.40 8.48 -4.19
CA PRO A 138 -5.79 9.85 -3.84
C PRO A 138 -6.54 10.01 -2.51
N GLN A 139 -6.87 8.91 -1.83
CA GLN A 139 -7.54 8.87 -0.52
C GLN A 139 -6.57 8.59 0.63
N LEU A 140 -5.29 8.30 0.35
CA LEU A 140 -4.28 7.90 1.36
C LEU A 140 -3.33 9.05 1.69
N SER A 141 -2.92 9.14 2.96
CA SER A 141 -1.92 10.11 3.43
C SER A 141 -0.48 9.63 3.29
N CYS A 142 -0.24 8.31 3.39
CA CYS A 142 1.06 7.68 3.21
C CYS A 142 1.37 7.32 1.73
N PRO A 143 2.63 7.41 1.27
CA PRO A 143 3.03 6.89 -0.04
C PRO A 143 2.85 5.38 -0.18
N ILE A 144 2.67 4.93 -1.42
CA ILE A 144 2.71 3.51 -1.79
C ILE A 144 4.03 3.20 -2.51
N ALA A 145 4.71 2.16 -2.04
CA ALA A 145 5.76 1.47 -2.78
C ALA A 145 5.15 0.23 -3.47
N LEU A 146 5.21 0.17 -4.80
CA LEU A 146 4.75 -1.00 -5.54
C LEU A 146 5.86 -2.06 -5.54
N PHE A 147 5.56 -3.28 -5.11
CA PHE A 147 6.50 -4.40 -5.13
C PHE A 147 6.14 -5.33 -6.29
N ALA A 148 7.00 -5.46 -7.31
CA ALA A 148 6.68 -6.18 -8.53
C ALA A 148 7.91 -6.83 -9.18
N TYR A 149 7.77 -8.11 -9.56
CA TYR A 149 8.76 -8.81 -10.37
C TYR A 149 8.90 -8.19 -11.78
N TYR A 150 10.06 -8.33 -12.40
CA TYR A 150 10.45 -7.57 -13.59
C TYR A 150 9.74 -8.00 -14.87
N ASN A 151 9.43 -9.29 -15.04
CA ASN A 151 8.76 -9.81 -16.24
C ASN A 151 7.40 -9.11 -16.53
N PRO A 152 6.49 -8.92 -15.55
CA PRO A 152 5.32 -8.04 -15.69
C PRO A 152 5.60 -6.59 -16.15
N ILE A 153 6.75 -6.01 -15.78
CA ILE A 153 7.20 -4.67 -16.19
C ILE A 153 7.68 -4.70 -17.64
N LEU A 154 8.59 -5.62 -17.97
CA LEU A 154 9.11 -5.86 -19.33
C LEU A 154 7.96 -6.08 -20.34
N LYS A 155 6.98 -6.92 -19.99
CA LYS A 155 5.82 -7.23 -20.84
C LYS A 155 4.92 -6.01 -21.14
N ARG A 156 5.00 -4.95 -20.33
CA ARG A 156 4.33 -3.65 -20.59
C ARG A 156 5.23 -2.66 -21.35
N GLY A 157 6.54 -2.85 -21.32
CA GLY A 157 7.56 -1.86 -21.64
C GLY A 157 7.82 -0.93 -20.46
N VAL A 158 9.10 -0.75 -20.08
CA VAL A 158 9.51 -0.04 -18.85
C VAL A 158 9.00 1.40 -18.82
N GLU A 159 9.19 2.18 -19.88
CA GLU A 159 8.72 3.58 -19.95
C GLU A 159 7.21 3.70 -19.70
N LYS A 160 6.44 2.80 -20.35
CA LYS A 160 4.98 2.75 -20.25
C LYS A 160 4.53 2.31 -18.86
N PHE A 161 5.24 1.36 -18.24
CA PHE A 161 5.00 0.97 -16.86
C PHE A 161 5.24 2.16 -15.92
N MET A 162 6.40 2.82 -16.01
CA MET A 162 6.78 3.93 -15.14
C MET A 162 5.82 5.12 -15.25
N SER A 163 5.39 5.49 -16.47
CA SER A 163 4.32 6.49 -16.63
C SER A 163 3.01 6.00 -16.00
N THR A 164 2.61 4.74 -16.21
CA THR A 164 1.33 4.24 -15.68
C THR A 164 1.30 4.22 -14.14
N VAL A 165 2.39 3.84 -13.46
CA VAL A 165 2.42 3.80 -11.98
C VAL A 165 2.42 5.22 -11.38
N ARG A 166 3.15 6.16 -12.00
CA ARG A 166 3.10 7.59 -11.67
C ARG A 166 1.67 8.15 -11.81
N ASP A 167 1.01 7.84 -12.92
CA ASP A 167 -0.33 8.35 -13.25
C ASP A 167 -1.46 7.76 -12.38
N VAL A 168 -1.15 6.80 -11.50
CA VAL A 168 -2.06 6.30 -10.45
C VAL A 168 -1.58 6.58 -9.03
N GLY A 169 -0.55 7.42 -8.87
CA GLY A 169 -0.12 7.93 -7.56
C GLY A 169 0.87 7.07 -6.78
N ILE A 170 1.56 6.12 -7.41
CA ILE A 170 2.68 5.40 -6.78
C ILE A 170 3.90 6.32 -6.66
N GLN A 171 4.59 6.30 -5.51
CA GLN A 171 5.87 6.99 -5.31
C GLN A 171 7.08 6.05 -5.37
N GLY A 172 6.95 4.79 -4.95
CA GLY A 172 8.08 3.84 -4.87
C GLY A 172 7.94 2.62 -5.76
N LEU A 173 9.07 2.03 -6.15
CA LEU A 173 9.11 0.72 -6.81
C LEU A 173 10.19 -0.18 -6.18
N VAL A 174 9.81 -1.41 -5.85
CA VAL A 174 10.71 -2.50 -5.45
C VAL A 174 10.66 -3.58 -6.53
N VAL A 175 11.81 -3.93 -7.12
CA VAL A 175 11.94 -4.99 -8.14
C VAL A 175 12.96 -6.02 -7.63
N PRO A 176 12.52 -7.11 -6.98
CA PRO A 176 13.40 -7.99 -6.21
C PRO A 176 14.27 -8.92 -7.07
N ASP A 177 13.95 -9.06 -8.36
CA ASP A 177 14.56 -10.00 -9.30
C ASP A 177 15.54 -9.35 -10.30
N VAL A 178 15.86 -8.05 -10.15
CA VAL A 178 16.81 -7.34 -11.02
C VAL A 178 18.12 -7.04 -10.28
N PRO A 179 19.27 -7.55 -10.75
CA PRO A 179 20.58 -7.19 -10.19
C PRO A 179 20.95 -5.76 -10.56
N LEU A 180 21.79 -5.11 -9.73
CA LEU A 180 22.27 -3.73 -9.93
C LEU A 180 22.68 -3.44 -11.39
N GLU A 181 23.42 -4.37 -12.00
CA GLU A 181 23.94 -4.33 -13.36
C GLU A 181 22.87 -4.14 -14.45
N GLU A 182 21.64 -4.60 -14.20
CA GLU A 182 20.52 -4.53 -15.14
C GLU A 182 19.52 -3.40 -14.81
N THR A 183 19.73 -2.67 -13.71
CA THR A 183 18.80 -1.61 -13.27
C THR A 183 18.83 -0.33 -14.11
N GLU A 184 19.84 -0.11 -14.97
CA GLU A 184 20.06 1.19 -15.62
C GLU A 184 18.80 1.76 -16.32
N LEU A 185 18.05 0.91 -17.04
CA LEU A 185 16.80 1.30 -17.70
C LEU A 185 15.66 1.58 -16.71
N LEU A 186 15.56 0.79 -15.63
CA LEU A 186 14.60 1.02 -14.55
C LEU A 186 14.90 2.34 -13.84
N SER A 187 16.12 2.56 -13.38
CA SER A 187 16.54 3.76 -12.65
C SER A 187 16.34 5.04 -13.47
N ARG A 188 16.71 4.99 -14.77
CA ARG A 188 16.53 6.12 -15.70
C ARG A 188 15.07 6.50 -15.89
N GLU A 189 14.20 5.52 -16.13
CA GLU A 189 12.77 5.77 -16.31
C GLU A 189 12.04 6.06 -14.99
N ALA A 190 12.47 5.49 -13.87
CA ALA A 190 11.95 5.80 -12.54
C ALA A 190 12.21 7.29 -12.20
N LEU A 191 13.46 7.75 -12.31
CA LEU A 191 13.85 9.15 -12.08
C LEU A 191 13.06 10.12 -12.97
N LYS A 192 12.97 9.84 -14.28
CA LYS A 192 12.18 10.60 -15.27
C LYS A 192 10.69 10.70 -14.90
N ASN A 193 10.14 9.68 -14.23
CA ASN A 193 8.75 9.62 -13.78
C ASN A 193 8.55 10.04 -12.32
N LYS A 194 9.62 10.42 -11.59
CA LYS A 194 9.62 10.69 -10.14
C LYS A 194 9.15 9.50 -9.28
N ILE A 195 9.52 8.29 -9.70
CA ILE A 195 9.39 7.07 -8.91
C ILE A 195 10.73 6.82 -8.20
N GLU A 196 10.69 6.59 -6.90
CA GLU A 196 11.85 6.25 -6.09
C GLU A 196 12.10 4.73 -6.20
N LEU A 197 13.14 4.34 -6.97
CA LEU A 197 13.54 2.95 -7.13
C LEU A 197 14.33 2.48 -5.90
N VAL A 198 13.69 1.62 -5.10
CA VAL A 198 14.25 1.04 -3.88
C VAL A 198 15.17 -0.11 -4.24
N MET A 199 16.42 -0.04 -3.78
CA MET A 199 17.44 -1.04 -4.07
C MET A 199 17.69 -1.97 -2.88
N LEU A 200 17.86 -3.26 -3.16
CA LEU A 200 18.01 -4.31 -2.16
C LEU A 200 19.49 -4.60 -1.85
N THR A 201 19.81 -4.85 -0.57
CA THR A 201 21.08 -5.45 -0.15
C THR A 201 20.84 -6.57 0.87
N THR A 202 21.87 -7.40 1.10
CA THR A 202 21.76 -8.69 1.79
C THR A 202 22.90 -8.87 2.80
N PRO A 203 22.81 -9.84 3.74
CA PRO A 203 23.86 -10.12 4.72
C PRO A 203 25.17 -10.68 4.14
N THR A 204 25.20 -10.85 2.82
CA THR A 204 26.27 -11.47 2.02
C THR A 204 26.73 -10.56 0.88
N THR A 205 26.22 -9.32 0.79
CA THR A 205 26.67 -8.33 -0.20
C THR A 205 28.06 -7.80 0.19
N PRO A 206 29.09 -7.90 -0.67
CA PRO A 206 30.39 -7.28 -0.43
C PRO A 206 30.32 -5.75 -0.27
N THR A 207 31.21 -5.16 0.53
CA THR A 207 31.14 -3.73 0.93
C THR A 207 31.26 -2.74 -0.23
N ASP A 208 32.02 -3.10 -1.28
CA ASP A 208 32.13 -2.36 -2.54
C ASP A 208 30.82 -2.41 -3.34
N ARG A 209 30.24 -3.62 -3.50
CA ARG A 209 28.91 -3.80 -4.11
C ARG A 209 27.82 -3.07 -3.31
N MET A 210 27.90 -3.07 -1.98
CA MET A 210 26.96 -2.36 -1.11
C MET A 210 27.04 -0.84 -1.31
N LYS A 211 28.22 -0.27 -1.54
CA LYS A 211 28.37 1.16 -1.88
C LYS A 211 27.68 1.50 -3.21
N ALA A 212 27.88 0.68 -4.24
CA ALA A 212 27.24 0.91 -5.54
C ALA A 212 25.70 0.75 -5.49
N ILE A 213 25.19 -0.21 -4.70
CA ILE A 213 23.76 -0.36 -4.39
C ILE A 213 23.22 0.88 -3.65
N VAL A 214 23.94 1.35 -2.64
CA VAL A 214 23.60 2.57 -1.87
C VAL A 214 23.55 3.81 -2.77
N GLU A 215 24.48 3.95 -3.71
CA GLU A 215 24.55 5.08 -4.62
C GLU A 215 23.32 5.10 -5.55
N ALA A 216 22.97 3.96 -6.14
CA ALA A 216 21.81 3.78 -7.03
C ALA A 216 20.43 3.78 -6.33
N ALA A 217 20.35 3.64 -5.00
CA ALA A 217 19.09 3.56 -4.27
C ALA A 217 18.38 4.90 -4.11
N GLU A 218 17.10 5.00 -4.50
CA GLU A 218 16.24 6.13 -4.15
C GLU A 218 15.25 5.75 -3.04
N GLY A 219 14.82 6.74 -2.25
CA GLY A 219 13.93 6.52 -1.09
C GLY A 219 14.65 5.89 0.11
N PHE A 220 14.96 4.60 0.00
CA PHE A 220 15.67 3.83 1.04
C PHE A 220 16.43 2.66 0.44
N VAL A 221 17.40 2.15 1.21
CA VAL A 221 18.03 0.85 0.92
C VAL A 221 17.27 -0.23 1.69
N TYR A 222 16.81 -1.26 0.99
CA TYR A 222 16.10 -2.39 1.58
C TYR A 222 17.12 -3.42 2.07
N LEU A 223 17.34 -3.50 3.39
CA LEU A 223 18.18 -4.53 3.99
C LEU A 223 17.35 -5.80 4.20
N VAL A 224 17.60 -6.81 3.37
CA VAL A 224 17.05 -8.16 3.53
C VAL A 224 17.75 -8.80 4.74
N SER A 225 17.04 -9.04 5.84
CA SER A 225 17.65 -9.45 7.12
C SER A 225 18.28 -10.86 7.14
N SER A 226 18.04 -11.67 6.10
CA SER A 226 18.48 -13.07 6.10
C SER A 226 18.80 -13.60 4.70
N VAL A 227 19.67 -14.60 4.62
CA VAL A 227 19.84 -15.41 3.41
C VAL A 227 18.63 -16.36 3.29
N GLY A 228 17.61 -15.95 2.54
CA GLY A 228 16.38 -16.73 2.30
C GLY A 228 15.14 -15.89 2.01
N VAL A 229 14.04 -16.58 1.72
CA VAL A 229 12.74 -15.99 1.33
C VAL A 229 11.94 -15.38 2.50
N THR A 230 10.87 -14.65 2.19
CA THR A 230 10.02 -13.94 3.17
C THR A 230 9.33 -14.87 4.18
N GLY A 231 9.04 -14.35 5.38
CA GLY A 231 8.31 -15.09 6.42
C GLY A 231 8.51 -14.52 7.82
N ALA A 232 7.54 -14.79 8.70
CA ALA A 232 7.65 -14.47 10.14
C ALA A 232 8.65 -15.40 10.83
N ARG A 233 9.40 -14.88 11.80
CA ARG A 233 10.34 -15.67 12.62
C ARG A 233 10.06 -15.50 14.12
N ALA A 234 10.62 -16.38 14.94
CA ALA A 234 10.44 -16.35 16.39
C ALA A 234 11.20 -15.18 17.05
N SER A 235 12.34 -14.81 16.50
CA SER A 235 13.19 -13.69 16.89
C SER A 235 13.83 -13.04 15.64
N VAL A 236 14.28 -11.79 15.80
CA VAL A 236 15.32 -11.20 14.95
C VAL A 236 16.68 -11.77 15.38
N SER A 237 17.63 -11.88 14.45
CA SER A 237 19.01 -12.29 14.76
C SER A 237 19.84 -11.06 15.11
N ASP A 238 20.71 -11.16 16.12
CA ASP A 238 21.63 -10.09 16.54
C ASP A 238 22.48 -9.55 15.38
N ARG A 239 22.74 -10.40 14.37
CA ARG A 239 23.37 -10.04 13.10
C ARG A 239 22.70 -8.84 12.41
N VAL A 240 21.41 -8.60 12.61
CA VAL A 240 20.70 -7.43 12.04
C VAL A 240 21.24 -6.12 12.61
N GLN A 241 21.59 -6.05 13.90
CA GLN A 241 22.22 -4.86 14.48
C GLN A 241 23.63 -4.65 13.91
N THR A 242 24.39 -5.73 13.69
CA THR A 242 25.71 -5.67 13.03
C THR A 242 25.60 -5.16 11.59
N LEU A 243 24.69 -5.73 10.80
CA LEU A 243 24.44 -5.32 9.40
C LEU A 243 23.94 -3.87 9.31
N LEU A 244 23.13 -3.42 10.28
CA LEU A 244 22.69 -2.03 10.37
C LEU A 244 23.83 -1.07 10.71
N ALA A 245 24.86 -1.50 11.46
CA ALA A 245 26.07 -0.72 11.64
C ALA A 245 26.89 -0.68 10.33
N GLU A 246 27.21 -1.84 9.75
CA GLU A 246 28.00 -1.99 8.51
C GLU A 246 27.43 -1.17 7.34
N ILE A 247 26.11 -1.18 7.12
CA ILE A 247 25.49 -0.37 6.07
C ILE A 247 25.52 1.13 6.37
N LYS A 248 25.48 1.53 7.65
CA LYS A 248 25.53 2.95 8.06
C LYS A 248 26.93 3.54 8.03
N GLU A 249 27.98 2.73 8.02
CA GLU A 249 29.34 3.18 7.67
C GLU A 249 29.44 3.63 6.21
N VAL A 250 28.58 3.12 5.32
CA VAL A 250 28.58 3.45 3.89
C VAL A 250 27.39 4.30 3.43
N THR A 251 26.38 4.55 4.27
CA THR A 251 25.23 5.39 3.87
C THR A 251 24.60 6.25 4.97
N THR A 252 24.27 7.48 4.58
CA THR A 252 23.35 8.37 5.32
C THR A 252 21.89 8.23 4.87
N LYS A 253 21.63 7.53 3.74
CA LYS A 253 20.27 7.26 3.23
C LYS A 253 19.45 6.44 4.25
N PRO A 254 18.10 6.50 4.22
CA PRO A 254 17.27 5.62 5.03
C PRO A 254 17.54 4.15 4.71
N VAL A 255 17.38 3.29 5.72
CA VAL A 255 17.52 1.84 5.58
C VAL A 255 16.32 1.21 6.27
N ALA A 256 15.57 0.38 5.55
CA ALA A 256 14.49 -0.41 6.11
C ALA A 256 14.95 -1.86 6.24
N VAL A 257 14.63 -2.52 7.36
CA VAL A 257 14.90 -3.95 7.56
C VAL A 257 13.63 -4.73 7.25
N GLY A 258 13.66 -5.52 6.18
CA GLY A 258 12.60 -6.47 5.88
C GLY A 258 12.92 -7.88 6.40
N PHE A 259 11.94 -8.77 6.24
CA PHE A 259 12.01 -10.21 6.56
C PHE A 259 12.13 -10.49 8.08
N GLY A 260 11.29 -11.40 8.61
CA GLY A 260 11.33 -11.82 10.02
C GLY A 260 10.65 -10.88 11.04
N ILE A 261 10.36 -9.62 10.69
CA ILE A 261 9.62 -8.68 11.55
C ILE A 261 8.15 -9.13 11.66
N SER A 262 7.71 -9.46 12.88
CA SER A 262 6.39 -10.08 13.15
C SER A 262 5.77 -9.69 14.50
N LYS A 263 6.48 -8.91 15.32
CA LYS A 263 6.09 -8.51 16.68
C LYS A 263 6.59 -7.09 16.97
N PRO A 264 5.95 -6.31 17.87
CA PRO A 264 6.45 -5.00 18.27
C PRO A 264 7.88 -5.04 18.86
N GLU A 265 8.27 -6.15 19.48
CA GLU A 265 9.60 -6.34 20.07
C GLU A 265 10.70 -6.35 19.00
N HIS A 266 10.40 -6.86 17.80
CA HIS A 266 11.33 -6.86 16.66
C HIS A 266 11.54 -5.46 16.06
N VAL A 267 10.69 -4.48 16.40
CA VAL A 267 10.74 -3.08 15.94
C VAL A 267 11.38 -2.16 16.99
N LYS A 268 11.55 -2.65 18.24
CA LYS A 268 12.22 -1.94 19.35
C LYS A 268 13.72 -2.26 19.46
N GLN A 269 14.22 -3.23 18.68
CA GLN A 269 15.59 -3.75 18.70
C GLN A 269 16.48 -3.01 17.69
#